data_AF-A0A7Y6UES9-F1
#
_entry.id   AF-A0A7Y6UES9-F1
#
_cell.length_a   1.000
_cell.length_b   1.000
_cell.length_c   1.000
_cell.angle_alpha   90.00
_cell.angle_beta   90.00
_cell.angle_gamma   90.00
#
_symmetry.space_group_name_H-M   'P 1'
#
loop_
_entity.id
_entity.type
_entity.pdbx_description
1 polymer ?
#
loop_
_entity_poly.entity_id
_entity_poly.type
_entity_poly.pdbx_seq_one_letter_code
_entity_poly.pdbx_strand_id
1 'polypeptide(L)'
;MTTTIKLLAIATLLAACGDNKEIPDSRVSDGKPADAYCSDCPAAPALGAQIDRMGRPAVNTVLTKGFTADQTAAGAAKDAYNADSSPANWLTNVPEFMKNLATLDALDTGFCGNGICEVGETGSSGANPCADCATATQVGTITTACGNQVLYNEGLGGAAKADSYQALAGLLAADEIYVDTSRGQCAFYLAVEFGVATGLGNTTCGGRAPQYDVIDFSLSMLAEGIAGFSTDGMFKPDLKDNAPPHTDYLASFPYLGDPH
;
A
#
# COMPACT_ATOMS: atom_id res chain seq x y z
N MET A 1 -19.23 11.62 -39.70
CA MET A 1 -17.80 11.71 -39.31
C MET A 1 -17.65 10.84 -38.07
N THR A 2 -17.19 9.61 -38.27
CA THR A 2 -17.03 8.58 -37.22
C THR A 2 -15.59 8.62 -36.74
N THR A 3 -15.38 9.14 -35.53
CA THR A 3 -14.07 9.22 -34.89
C THR A 3 -13.83 7.92 -34.12
N THR A 4 -13.02 7.04 -34.70
CA THR A 4 -12.58 5.80 -34.07
C THR A 4 -11.56 6.12 -32.96
N ILE A 5 -11.95 6.01 -31.70
CA ILE A 5 -11.04 6.07 -30.55
C ILE A 5 -10.27 4.75 -30.51
N LYS A 6 -8.97 4.81 -30.82
CA LYS A 6 -8.06 3.66 -30.68
C LYS A 6 -7.76 3.46 -29.19
N LEU A 7 -8.19 2.33 -28.63
CA LEU A 7 -7.68 1.82 -27.35
C LEU A 7 -6.16 1.63 -27.49
N LEU A 8 -5.39 2.43 -26.77
CA LEU A 8 -3.98 2.18 -26.54
C LEU A 8 -3.91 1.30 -25.28
N ALA A 9 -3.63 0.01 -25.47
CA ALA A 9 -3.31 -0.89 -24.37
C ALA A 9 -2.01 -0.41 -23.72
N ILE A 10 -2.10 0.14 -22.50
CA ILE A 10 -0.95 0.41 -21.65
C ILE A 10 -0.62 -0.90 -20.95
N ALA A 11 0.21 -1.70 -21.60
CA ALA A 11 0.83 -2.89 -21.04
C ALA A 11 2.33 -2.63 -20.89
N THR A 12 2.72 -1.78 -19.95
CA THR A 12 4.12 -1.64 -19.50
C THR A 12 4.16 -0.93 -18.17
N LEU A 13 4.43 -1.66 -17.07
CA LEU A 13 5.25 -1.24 -15.91
C LEU A 13 5.17 -2.27 -14.76
N LEU A 14 5.65 -3.49 -14.98
CA LEU A 14 6.21 -4.34 -13.91
C LEU A 14 7.38 -5.13 -14.50
N ALA A 15 8.51 -4.44 -14.64
CA ALA A 15 9.81 -5.07 -14.85
C ALA A 15 10.87 -4.19 -14.19
N ALA A 16 10.84 -4.18 -12.87
CA ALA A 16 12.00 -3.84 -12.05
C ALA A 16 12.46 -5.12 -11.34
N CYS A 17 12.79 -6.15 -12.12
CA CYS A 17 13.70 -7.18 -11.64
C CYS A 17 15.09 -6.67 -12.02
N GLY A 18 15.91 -6.30 -11.02
CA GLY A 18 17.35 -6.21 -11.24
C GLY A 18 17.81 -7.56 -11.80
N ASP A 19 18.53 -7.56 -12.90
CA ASP A 19 19.08 -8.78 -13.47
C ASP A 19 20.37 -9.12 -12.74
N ASN A 20 20.37 -10.24 -12.01
CA ASN A 20 21.55 -10.76 -11.30
C ASN A 20 22.59 -11.35 -12.28
N LYS A 21 22.89 -10.64 -13.38
CA LYS A 21 23.76 -11.11 -14.46
C LYS A 21 25.21 -10.66 -14.36
N GLU A 22 25.57 -9.92 -13.32
CA GLU A 22 26.97 -9.60 -13.06
C GLU A 22 27.57 -10.44 -11.93
N ILE A 23 28.89 -10.57 -12.03
CA ILE A 23 29.77 -11.41 -11.21
C ILE A 23 29.51 -11.10 -9.72
N PRO A 24 29.45 -12.12 -8.83
CA PRO A 24 29.26 -11.91 -7.40
C PRO A 24 30.26 -10.87 -6.87
N ASP A 25 29.74 -9.75 -6.38
CA ASP A 25 30.55 -8.65 -5.82
C ASP A 25 31.04 -8.95 -4.40
N SER A 26 30.55 -10.03 -3.78
CA SER A 26 31.01 -10.46 -2.47
C SER A 26 32.34 -11.22 -2.56
N ARG A 27 33.42 -10.47 -2.33
CA ARG A 27 34.67 -11.07 -1.87
C ARG A 27 34.40 -11.80 -0.56
N VAL A 28 34.87 -13.05 -0.52
CA VAL A 28 35.15 -13.92 0.63
C VAL A 28 34.85 -13.27 1.99
N SER A 29 33.91 -13.86 2.74
CA SER A 29 33.56 -13.56 4.14
C SER A 29 34.69 -12.89 4.92
N ASP A 30 34.59 -11.56 5.04
CA ASP A 30 35.31 -10.85 6.09
C ASP A 30 34.71 -11.35 7.40
N GLY A 31 35.58 -11.88 8.27
CA GLY A 31 35.17 -12.56 9.49
C GLY A 31 34.26 -11.72 10.40
N LYS A 32 33.70 -12.40 11.42
CA LYS A 32 32.74 -11.87 12.41
C LYS A 32 32.88 -10.35 12.63
N PRO A 33 31.78 -9.58 12.52
CA PRO A 33 31.86 -8.13 12.60
C PRO A 33 32.46 -7.73 13.94
N ALA A 34 33.53 -6.92 13.88
CA ALA A 34 34.21 -6.35 15.03
C ALA A 34 33.44 -5.15 15.63
N ASP A 35 32.13 -5.09 15.41
CA ASP A 35 31.31 -3.89 15.63
C ASP A 35 30.68 -3.81 17.02
N ALA A 36 30.85 -4.82 17.89
CA ALA A 36 30.13 -4.78 19.15
C ALA A 36 30.60 -3.66 20.10
N TYR A 37 31.89 -3.37 20.29
CA TYR A 37 32.34 -2.28 21.17
C TYR A 37 33.80 -1.90 20.88
N CYS A 38 34.06 -0.98 19.95
CA CYS A 38 35.38 -0.35 19.83
C CYS A 38 35.39 0.97 20.61
N SER A 39 36.28 1.08 21.61
CA SER A 39 36.36 2.24 22.52
C SER A 39 36.84 3.53 21.84
N ASP A 40 37.44 3.42 20.66
CA ASP A 40 38.00 4.54 19.87
C ASP A 40 37.28 4.73 18.54
N CYS A 41 36.04 4.25 18.43
CA CYS A 41 35.26 4.42 17.22
C CYS A 41 34.92 5.92 17.05
N PRO A 42 35.12 6.51 15.86
CA PRO A 42 34.73 7.88 15.62
C PRO A 42 33.24 8.03 15.95
N ALA A 43 32.88 9.17 16.55
CA ALA A 43 31.48 9.45 16.87
C ALA A 43 30.62 9.23 15.61
N ALA A 44 29.44 8.63 15.80
CA ALA A 44 28.49 8.44 14.71
C ALA A 44 28.33 9.76 13.95
N PRO A 45 28.42 9.75 12.61
CA PRO A 45 28.28 10.97 11.82
C PRO A 45 27.00 11.70 12.23
N ALA A 46 27.06 13.04 12.25
CA ALA A 46 25.83 13.82 12.41
C ALA A 46 24.86 13.42 11.29
N LEU A 47 23.64 13.05 11.65
CA LEU A 47 22.61 12.74 10.68
C LEU A 47 22.41 13.97 9.78
N GLY A 48 22.44 13.76 8.47
CA GLY A 48 22.16 14.80 7.49
C GLY A 48 20.68 15.19 7.48
N ALA A 49 20.27 15.94 6.45
CA ALA A 49 18.85 16.13 6.16
C ALA A 49 18.17 14.76 5.98
N GLN A 50 16.90 14.65 6.37
CA GLN A 50 16.10 13.46 6.10
C GLN A 50 16.06 13.25 4.58
N ILE A 51 16.53 12.08 4.13
CA ILE A 51 16.59 11.73 2.70
C ILE A 51 15.36 10.92 2.29
N ASP A 52 14.90 10.04 3.18
CA ASP A 52 13.78 9.16 2.90
C ASP A 52 12.87 9.05 4.12
N ARG A 53 11.60 8.86 3.82
CA ARG A 53 10.55 8.50 4.76
C ARG A 53 10.48 6.99 4.85
N MET A 54 9.81 6.45 5.87
CA MET A 54 9.67 4.99 5.99
C MET A 54 8.73 4.50 4.89
N GLY A 55 9.27 4.28 3.68
CA GLY A 55 8.49 4.05 2.47
C GLY A 55 7.44 2.96 2.66
N ARG A 56 6.20 3.39 2.92
CA ARG A 56 5.05 2.51 2.77
C ARG A 56 4.98 2.13 1.30
N PRO A 57 4.85 0.85 0.96
CA PRO A 57 4.66 0.44 -0.42
C PRO A 57 3.50 1.22 -1.05
N ALA A 58 3.57 1.43 -2.36
CA ALA A 58 2.60 2.20 -3.14
C ALA A 58 2.54 3.72 -2.90
N VAL A 59 3.07 4.27 -1.79
CA VAL A 59 2.93 5.72 -1.51
C VAL A 59 3.64 6.58 -2.55
N ASN A 60 4.96 6.45 -2.70
CA ASN A 60 5.69 7.25 -3.70
C ASN A 60 5.57 6.72 -5.14
N THR A 61 5.15 5.48 -5.32
CA THR A 61 4.95 4.93 -6.67
C THR A 61 3.59 5.32 -7.24
N VAL A 62 2.55 5.38 -6.41
CA VAL A 62 1.16 5.60 -6.87
C VAL A 62 0.50 6.83 -6.25
N LEU A 63 0.66 7.07 -4.95
CA LEU A 63 -0.12 8.10 -4.25
C LEU A 63 0.51 9.50 -4.30
N THR A 64 1.83 9.60 -4.44
CA THR A 64 2.53 10.88 -4.63
C THR A 64 2.74 11.12 -6.12
N LYS A 65 1.87 11.93 -6.73
CA LYS A 65 1.85 12.32 -8.15
C LYS A 65 1.89 11.14 -9.15
N GLY A 66 1.45 9.95 -8.76
CA GLY A 66 1.60 8.73 -9.57
C GLY A 66 0.91 8.77 -10.94
N PHE A 67 -0.17 9.55 -11.07
CA PHE A 67 -0.93 9.71 -12.32
C PHE A 67 -0.68 11.05 -13.02
N THR A 68 0.35 11.80 -12.61
CA THR A 68 0.71 13.08 -13.25
C THR A 68 1.54 12.83 -14.50
N ALA A 69 1.19 13.47 -15.63
CA ALA A 69 1.94 13.30 -16.89
C ALA A 69 3.33 13.96 -16.86
N ASP A 70 3.48 15.03 -16.08
CA ASP A 70 4.77 15.70 -15.87
C ASP A 70 5.62 14.94 -14.83
N GLN A 71 6.51 14.09 -15.33
CA GLN A 71 7.40 13.27 -14.51
C GLN A 71 8.44 14.09 -13.75
N THR A 72 8.78 15.30 -14.21
CA THR A 72 9.72 16.17 -13.50
C THR A 72 9.05 16.75 -12.26
N ALA A 73 7.83 17.25 -12.42
CA ALA A 73 7.02 17.71 -11.30
C ALA A 73 6.68 16.56 -10.33
N ALA A 74 6.41 15.36 -10.84
CA ALA A 74 6.18 14.18 -10.01
C ALA A 74 7.42 13.78 -9.20
N GLY A 75 8.61 13.78 -9.82
CA GLY A 75 9.87 13.52 -9.11
C GLY A 75 10.13 14.52 -7.99
N ALA A 76 10.03 15.82 -8.29
CA ALA A 76 10.22 16.87 -7.30
C ALA A 76 9.22 16.78 -6.12
N ALA A 77 7.97 16.37 -6.38
CA ALA A 77 6.98 16.16 -5.32
C ALA A 77 7.30 14.95 -4.44
N LYS A 78 7.82 13.86 -5.01
CA LYS A 78 8.26 12.68 -4.26
C LYS A 78 9.46 13.02 -3.37
N ASP A 79 10.43 13.76 -3.90
CA ASP A 79 11.58 14.23 -3.13
C ASP A 79 11.14 15.15 -1.99
N ALA A 80 10.22 16.08 -2.25
CA ALA A 80 9.66 16.95 -1.22
C ALA A 80 8.90 16.17 -0.15
N TYR A 81 8.09 15.19 -0.55
CA TYR A 81 7.38 14.31 0.38
C TYR A 81 8.36 13.55 1.30
N ASN A 82 9.45 13.02 0.73
CA ASN A 82 10.48 12.26 1.45
C ASN A 82 11.32 13.11 2.41
N ALA A 83 11.63 14.34 2.02
CA ALA A 83 12.43 15.25 2.82
C ALA A 83 11.66 15.91 3.98
N ASP A 84 10.33 15.78 4.03
CA ASP A 84 9.51 16.43 5.04
C ASP A 84 9.57 15.71 6.40
N SER A 85 10.17 16.39 7.38
CA SER A 85 10.31 15.89 8.76
C SER A 85 9.16 16.30 9.68
N SER A 86 8.17 17.05 9.19
CA SER A 86 7.04 17.55 9.98
C SER A 86 5.78 16.70 9.78
N PRO A 87 5.32 15.97 10.82
CA PRO A 87 4.07 15.21 10.76
C PRO A 87 2.86 16.03 10.33
N ALA A 88 2.82 17.31 10.69
CA ALA A 88 1.73 18.21 10.30
C ALA A 88 1.66 18.43 8.79
N ASN A 89 2.80 18.43 8.11
CA ASN A 89 2.84 18.64 6.67
C ASN A 89 2.49 17.37 5.90
N TRP A 90 2.66 16.18 6.49
CA TRP A 90 2.35 14.92 5.82
C TRP A 90 0.88 14.85 5.40
N LEU A 91 -0.02 15.31 6.27
CA LEU A 91 -1.46 15.34 6.03
C LEU A 91 -1.88 16.30 4.90
N THR A 92 -1.01 17.22 4.48
CA THR A 92 -1.29 18.08 3.32
C THR A 92 -1.40 17.31 2.01
N ASN A 93 -0.89 16.06 1.96
CA ASN A 93 -0.97 15.17 0.81
C ASN A 93 -2.30 14.40 0.71
N VAL A 94 -3.13 14.40 1.77
CA VAL A 94 -4.41 13.67 1.80
C VAL A 94 -5.30 13.96 0.58
N PRO A 95 -5.51 15.24 0.16
CA PRO A 95 -6.34 15.52 -1.01
C PRO A 95 -5.80 14.94 -2.32
N GLU A 96 -4.49 14.78 -2.43
CA GLU A 96 -3.87 14.14 -3.59
C GLU A 96 -3.98 12.63 -3.53
N PHE A 97 -3.73 12.04 -2.35
CA PHE A 97 -3.85 10.61 -2.13
C PHE A 97 -5.27 10.14 -2.40
N MET A 98 -6.29 10.89 -1.98
CA MET A 98 -7.69 10.60 -2.30
C MET A 98 -7.96 10.52 -3.81
N LYS A 99 -7.39 11.43 -4.61
CA LYS A 99 -7.55 11.41 -6.07
C LYS A 99 -6.88 10.20 -6.71
N ASN A 100 -5.69 9.85 -6.22
CA ASN A 100 -4.93 8.74 -6.75
C ASN A 100 -5.54 7.39 -6.32
N LEU A 101 -6.08 7.30 -5.10
CA LEU A 101 -6.90 6.16 -4.64
C LEU A 101 -8.18 6.03 -5.48
N ALA A 102 -8.89 7.13 -5.74
CA ALA A 102 -10.06 7.11 -6.64
C ALA A 102 -9.68 6.64 -8.06
N THR A 103 -8.49 7.00 -8.54
CA THR A 103 -7.98 6.55 -9.84
C THR A 103 -7.65 5.06 -9.82
N LEU A 104 -7.00 4.59 -8.75
CA LEU A 104 -6.76 3.16 -8.55
C LEU A 104 -8.06 2.36 -8.50
N ASP A 105 -9.07 2.86 -7.79
CA ASP A 105 -10.39 2.26 -7.71
C ASP A 105 -11.06 2.19 -9.09
N ALA A 106 -10.87 3.22 -9.92
CA ALA A 106 -11.31 3.23 -11.31
C ALA A 106 -10.61 2.19 -12.19
N LEU A 107 -9.39 1.78 -11.84
CA LEU A 107 -8.64 0.75 -12.57
C LEU A 107 -8.97 -0.67 -12.09
N ASP A 108 -9.35 -0.85 -10.82
CA ASP A 108 -9.85 -2.13 -10.29
C ASP A 108 -11.19 -2.52 -10.93
N THR A 109 -12.01 -1.54 -11.30
CA THR A 109 -13.27 -1.77 -12.01
C THR A 109 -13.08 -2.05 -13.49
N GLY A 110 -12.97 -3.33 -13.85
CA GLY A 110 -13.77 -3.79 -14.98
C GLY A 110 -15.25 -3.43 -14.74
N PHE A 111 -15.71 -2.24 -15.12
CA PHE A 111 -17.09 -1.77 -15.31
C PHE A 111 -18.17 -1.98 -14.22
N CYS A 112 -17.88 -2.44 -13.01
CA CYS A 112 -18.90 -2.57 -11.96
C CYS A 112 -18.36 -2.15 -10.58
N GLY A 113 -18.92 -1.10 -9.96
CA GLY A 113 -18.79 -0.90 -8.50
C GLY A 113 -18.57 0.53 -7.99
N ASN A 114 -17.81 1.36 -8.70
CA ASN A 114 -17.34 2.67 -8.17
C ASN A 114 -18.18 3.89 -8.57
N GLY A 115 -19.42 3.71 -9.02
CA GLY A 115 -20.31 4.84 -9.25
C GLY A 115 -19.92 5.75 -10.43
N ILE A 116 -19.04 5.32 -11.35
CA ILE A 116 -19.06 5.83 -12.74
C ILE A 116 -20.25 5.17 -13.48
N CYS A 117 -21.45 5.33 -12.93
CA CYS A 117 -22.72 5.21 -13.67
C CYS A 117 -23.15 6.67 -13.88
N GLU A 118 -23.02 7.23 -15.09
CA GLU A 118 -23.76 8.46 -15.41
C GLU A 118 -25.24 8.20 -15.15
N VAL A 119 -25.91 9.14 -14.47
CA VAL A 119 -27.33 9.03 -14.12
C VAL A 119 -28.14 9.08 -15.42
N GLY A 120 -28.44 7.94 -16.03
CA GLY A 120 -29.31 7.86 -17.21
C GLY A 120 -28.99 6.82 -18.28
N GLU A 121 -27.89 6.07 -18.21
CA GLU A 121 -27.63 5.03 -19.20
C GLU A 121 -28.35 3.71 -18.86
N THR A 122 -29.49 3.48 -19.53
CA THR A 122 -30.06 2.13 -19.65
C THR A 122 -29.23 1.33 -20.64
N GLY A 123 -28.43 0.39 -20.15
CA GLY A 123 -27.76 -0.59 -21.00
C GLY A 123 -28.76 -1.44 -21.79
N SER A 124 -28.31 -1.97 -22.93
CA SER A 124 -29.08 -2.71 -23.95
C SER A 124 -29.76 -4.01 -23.48
N SER A 125 -29.64 -4.37 -22.20
CA SER A 125 -30.27 -5.53 -21.56
C SER A 125 -31.44 -5.15 -20.63
N GLY A 126 -31.72 -3.86 -20.42
CA GLY A 126 -32.78 -3.42 -19.49
C GLY A 126 -32.52 -3.73 -18.01
N ALA A 127 -31.36 -4.31 -17.68
CA ALA A 127 -30.88 -4.46 -16.32
C ALA A 127 -30.02 -3.25 -15.95
N ASN A 128 -30.30 -2.64 -14.80
CA ASN A 128 -29.46 -1.58 -14.24
C ASN A 128 -28.16 -2.23 -13.74
N PRO A 129 -26.99 -1.97 -14.36
CA PRO A 129 -25.71 -2.54 -13.91
C PRO A 129 -25.32 -2.09 -12.50
N CYS A 130 -25.94 -1.01 -12.00
CA CYS A 130 -25.78 -0.51 -10.65
C CYS A 130 -26.75 -1.17 -9.62
N ALA A 131 -27.68 -2.05 -10.01
CA ALA A 131 -28.64 -2.70 -9.09
C ALA A 131 -28.06 -3.92 -8.34
N ASP A 132 -27.07 -4.61 -8.91
CA ASP A 132 -26.43 -5.77 -8.27
C ASP A 132 -25.47 -5.35 -7.15
N CYS A 133 -24.98 -4.12 -7.14
CA CYS A 133 -24.19 -3.57 -6.03
C CYS A 133 -25.07 -3.06 -4.87
N ALA A 134 -26.33 -2.67 -5.14
CA ALA A 134 -27.22 -2.05 -4.16
C ALA A 134 -27.99 -3.05 -3.26
N THR A 135 -27.95 -4.34 -3.59
CA THR A 135 -28.68 -5.39 -2.85
C THR A 135 -27.78 -6.29 -1.99
N ALA A 136 -26.47 -6.01 -1.96
CA ALA A 136 -25.53 -6.67 -1.06
C ALA A 136 -25.89 -6.34 0.40
N THR A 137 -26.69 -7.22 0.99
CA THR A 137 -27.09 -7.14 2.39
C THR A 137 -25.83 -7.30 3.24
N GLN A 138 -25.55 -6.28 4.04
CA GLN A 138 -24.44 -6.19 4.96
C GLN A 138 -24.46 -7.35 5.97
N VAL A 139 -23.26 -7.89 6.27
CA VAL A 139 -22.95 -8.91 7.30
C VAL A 139 -23.22 -10.37 6.92
N GLY A 140 -22.14 -11.12 6.69
CA GLY A 140 -22.12 -12.58 6.89
C GLY A 140 -21.61 -13.45 5.75
N THR A 141 -21.57 -12.94 4.51
CA THR A 141 -20.99 -13.68 3.38
C THR A 141 -20.57 -12.67 2.32
N ILE A 142 -19.26 -12.50 2.17
CA ILE A 142 -18.63 -11.65 1.15
C ILE A 142 -19.03 -12.21 -0.22
N THR A 143 -19.96 -11.56 -0.91
CA THR A 143 -20.27 -11.87 -2.32
C THR A 143 -19.30 -11.12 -3.21
N THR A 144 -18.61 -11.87 -4.06
CA THR A 144 -17.64 -11.42 -5.08
C THR A 144 -18.26 -10.37 -6.00
N ALA A 145 -18.00 -9.10 -5.69
CA ALA A 145 -18.08 -7.96 -6.60
C ALA A 145 -16.83 -7.13 -6.33
N CYS A 146 -16.26 -6.51 -7.37
CA CYS A 146 -15.11 -5.59 -7.28
C CYS A 146 -15.22 -4.71 -6.04
N GLY A 147 -14.22 -4.78 -5.16
CA GLY A 147 -14.27 -4.23 -3.82
C GLY A 147 -13.58 -2.89 -3.76
N ASN A 148 -14.29 -1.86 -3.29
CA ASN A 148 -13.62 -0.58 -3.00
C ASN A 148 -12.50 -0.81 -1.99
N GLN A 149 -11.48 0.07 -2.01
CA GLN A 149 -10.38 -0.03 -1.06
C GLN A 149 -10.85 -0.02 0.40
N VAL A 150 -9.99 -0.51 1.28
CA VAL A 150 -10.25 -0.47 2.73
C VAL A 150 -10.66 0.95 3.15
N LEU A 151 -11.61 1.07 4.08
CA LEU A 151 -12.07 2.35 4.61
C LEU A 151 -12.76 3.28 3.59
N TYR A 152 -13.16 2.79 2.42
CA TYR A 152 -14.06 3.53 1.55
C TYR A 152 -15.34 3.92 2.30
N ASN A 153 -15.66 5.22 2.32
CA ASN A 153 -16.72 5.79 3.15
C ASN A 153 -16.61 5.33 4.62
N GLU A 154 -15.41 5.40 5.20
CA GLU A 154 -15.12 4.95 6.57
C GLU A 154 -15.39 3.46 6.82
N GLY A 155 -15.35 2.65 5.75
CA GLY A 155 -15.63 1.21 5.81
C GLY A 155 -17.12 0.87 5.78
N LEU A 156 -17.99 1.87 5.60
CA LEU A 156 -19.44 1.68 5.54
C LEU A 156 -19.96 1.37 4.12
N GLY A 157 -19.12 1.53 3.09
CA GLY A 157 -19.54 1.35 1.70
C GLY A 157 -20.53 2.42 1.24
N GLY A 158 -21.35 2.09 0.23
CA GLY A 158 -22.41 2.97 -0.28
C GLY A 158 -21.98 3.87 -1.44
N ALA A 159 -22.78 4.91 -1.71
CA ALA A 159 -22.55 5.79 -2.87
C ALA A 159 -21.28 6.64 -2.72
N ALA A 160 -20.64 6.93 -3.85
CA ALA A 160 -19.45 7.77 -3.92
C ALA A 160 -19.72 9.20 -3.43
N LYS A 161 -18.77 9.72 -2.65
CA LYS A 161 -18.72 11.07 -2.10
C LYS A 161 -17.34 11.66 -2.34
N ALA A 162 -17.23 12.98 -2.24
CA ALA A 162 -15.95 13.66 -2.42
C ALA A 162 -14.90 13.23 -1.36
N ASP A 163 -15.36 12.75 -0.20
CA ASP A 163 -14.56 12.32 0.95
C ASP A 163 -14.43 10.80 1.10
N SER A 164 -14.89 10.00 0.12
CA SER A 164 -14.94 8.54 0.23
C SER A 164 -13.60 7.89 0.58
N TYR A 165 -12.47 8.43 0.13
CA TYR A 165 -11.14 7.89 0.38
C TYR A 165 -10.38 8.61 1.51
N GLN A 166 -11.02 9.54 2.21
CA GLN A 166 -10.33 10.40 3.18
C GLN A 166 -9.69 9.60 4.32
N ALA A 167 -10.38 8.58 4.83
CA ALA A 167 -9.87 7.75 5.92
C ALA A 167 -8.62 6.97 5.50
N LEU A 168 -8.66 6.27 4.36
CA LEU A 168 -7.51 5.55 3.82
C LEU A 168 -6.36 6.48 3.43
N ALA A 169 -6.67 7.60 2.78
CA ALA A 169 -5.67 8.62 2.44
C ALA A 169 -4.99 9.19 3.67
N GLY A 170 -5.75 9.44 4.75
CA GLY A 170 -5.20 9.85 6.05
C GLY A 170 -4.28 8.81 6.65
N LEU A 171 -4.69 7.54 6.64
CA LEU A 171 -3.89 6.42 7.14
C LEU A 171 -2.57 6.26 6.36
N LEU A 172 -2.60 6.44 5.04
CA LEU A 172 -1.41 6.29 4.19
C LEU A 172 -0.51 7.53 4.19
N ALA A 173 -1.08 8.73 4.38
CA ALA A 173 -0.32 9.96 4.56
C ALA A 173 0.35 10.02 5.94
N ALA A 174 -0.27 9.41 6.95
CA ALA A 174 0.32 9.18 8.26
C ALA A 174 1.40 8.11 8.15
N ASP A 175 2.63 8.54 7.89
CA ASP A 175 3.79 7.66 7.75
C ASP A 175 4.43 7.30 9.09
N GLU A 176 3.56 7.03 10.07
CA GLU A 176 3.97 6.50 11.36
C GLU A 176 3.58 5.04 11.38
N ILE A 177 4.55 4.17 11.62
CA ILE A 177 4.29 2.74 11.75
C ILE A 177 4.22 2.42 13.24
N TYR A 178 3.06 1.93 13.68
CA TYR A 178 2.78 1.65 15.08
C TYR A 178 3.11 0.20 15.42
N VAL A 179 3.66 0.01 16.61
CA VAL A 179 3.96 -1.31 17.18
C VAL A 179 3.29 -1.43 18.54
N ASP A 180 2.38 -2.39 18.69
CA ASP A 180 1.76 -2.73 19.97
C ASP A 180 2.66 -3.70 20.74
N THR A 181 3.45 -3.13 21.66
CA THR A 181 4.40 -3.88 22.50
C THR A 181 3.73 -4.71 23.59
N SER A 182 2.41 -4.59 23.78
CA SER A 182 1.67 -5.44 24.71
C SER A 182 1.40 -6.84 24.16
N ARG A 183 1.65 -7.07 22.86
CA ARG A 183 1.42 -8.35 22.18
C ARG A 183 2.67 -9.21 22.17
N GLY A 184 2.51 -10.50 22.44
CA GLY A 184 3.60 -11.48 22.41
C GLY A 184 3.90 -12.05 21.02
N GLN A 185 3.07 -11.73 20.01
CA GLN A 185 3.22 -12.21 18.64
C GLN A 185 3.18 -11.04 17.67
N CYS A 186 4.19 -10.92 16.81
CA CYS A 186 4.28 -9.86 15.80
C CYS A 186 4.12 -10.46 14.41
N ALA A 187 3.05 -10.09 13.72
CA ALA A 187 2.67 -10.59 12.42
C ALA A 187 2.04 -9.45 11.62
N PHE A 188 2.29 -9.50 10.31
CA PHE A 188 1.72 -8.64 9.27
C PHE A 188 2.00 -7.14 9.41
N TYR A 189 2.15 -6.53 8.24
CA TYR A 189 2.39 -5.11 8.08
C TYR A 189 1.17 -4.30 8.53
N LEU A 190 1.36 -3.19 9.26
CA LEU A 190 0.28 -2.26 9.65
C LEU A 190 -0.90 -2.84 10.45
N ALA A 191 -0.75 -4.00 11.11
CA ALA A 191 -1.89 -4.65 11.78
C ALA A 191 -2.52 -3.78 12.87
N VAL A 192 -1.74 -2.96 13.59
CA VAL A 192 -2.26 -2.05 14.64
C VAL A 192 -3.15 -1.00 14.00
N GLU A 193 -2.64 -0.31 12.99
CA GLU A 193 -3.31 0.75 12.27
C GLU A 193 -4.57 0.24 11.57
N PHE A 194 -4.44 -0.91 10.90
CA PHE A 194 -5.54 -1.56 10.21
C PHE A 194 -6.66 -1.97 11.18
N GLY A 195 -6.32 -2.58 12.32
CA GLY A 195 -7.30 -2.99 13.32
C GLY A 195 -8.03 -1.82 13.97
N VAL A 196 -7.35 -0.69 14.20
CA VAL A 196 -7.98 0.55 14.68
C VAL A 196 -8.88 1.14 13.61
N ALA A 197 -8.39 1.26 12.37
CA ALA A 197 -9.13 1.93 11.31
C ALA A 197 -10.38 1.16 10.87
N THR A 198 -10.31 -0.18 10.84
CA THR A 198 -11.45 -1.04 10.47
C THR A 198 -12.37 -1.38 11.63
N GLY A 199 -11.96 -1.11 12.88
CA GLY A 199 -12.70 -1.49 14.07
C GLY A 199 -12.71 -3.00 14.37
N LEU A 200 -11.97 -3.81 13.61
CA LEU A 200 -11.89 -5.27 13.81
C LEU A 200 -11.03 -5.68 15.01
N GLY A 201 -10.20 -4.77 15.51
CA GLY A 201 -9.29 -5.02 16.63
C GLY A 201 -8.07 -5.85 16.22
N ASN A 202 -6.95 -5.61 16.87
CA ASN A 202 -5.66 -6.20 16.54
C ASN A 202 -5.19 -7.17 17.63
N THR A 203 -4.72 -8.36 17.23
CA THR A 203 -4.19 -9.39 18.14
C THR A 203 -2.67 -9.54 18.06
N THR A 204 -2.00 -8.74 17.24
CA THR A 204 -0.56 -8.85 16.95
C THR A 204 0.20 -7.53 17.14
N CYS A 205 1.54 -7.53 17.14
CA CYS A 205 2.29 -6.29 17.35
C CYS A 205 2.13 -5.28 16.20
N GLY A 206 1.78 -5.73 14.99
CA GLY A 206 1.85 -4.93 13.78
C GLY A 206 3.26 -4.47 13.45
N GLY A 207 3.39 -3.26 12.91
CA GLY A 207 4.67 -2.69 12.53
C GLY A 207 5.15 -3.07 11.13
N ARG A 208 6.47 -3.08 10.96
CA ARG A 208 7.17 -3.54 9.74
C ARG A 208 8.37 -4.39 10.15
N ALA A 209 8.49 -5.57 9.55
CA ALA A 209 9.62 -6.47 9.76
C ALA A 209 10.04 -7.10 8.42
N PRO A 210 11.32 -7.49 8.23
CA PRO A 210 11.80 -8.07 6.97
C PRO A 210 11.00 -9.29 6.51
N GLN A 211 10.48 -10.08 7.44
CA GLN A 211 9.66 -11.26 7.13
C GLN A 211 8.23 -10.94 6.69
N TYR A 212 7.80 -9.69 6.76
CA TYR A 212 6.46 -9.32 6.35
C TYR A 212 6.43 -9.04 4.87
N ASP A 213 5.53 -9.73 4.19
CA ASP A 213 5.16 -9.38 2.83
C ASP A 213 4.29 -8.13 2.84
N VAL A 214 4.96 -6.99 2.74
CA VAL A 214 4.31 -5.67 2.75
C VAL A 214 3.55 -5.42 1.44
N ILE A 215 3.88 -6.14 0.35
CA ILE A 215 3.23 -6.00 -0.94
C ILE A 215 1.90 -6.73 -0.92
N ASP A 216 1.87 -7.99 -0.46
CA ASP A 216 0.63 -8.74 -0.24
C ASP A 216 -0.38 -7.93 0.57
N PHE A 217 0.05 -7.39 1.72
CA PHE A 217 -0.81 -6.59 2.58
C PHE A 217 -1.33 -5.33 1.86
N SER A 218 -0.45 -4.61 1.18
CA SER A 218 -0.84 -3.37 0.48
C SER A 218 -1.78 -3.66 -0.70
N LEU A 219 -1.57 -4.76 -1.44
CA LEU A 219 -2.42 -5.18 -2.54
C LEU A 219 -3.81 -5.60 -2.04
N SER A 220 -3.91 -6.46 -1.01
CA SER A 220 -5.20 -6.82 -0.42
C SER A 220 -5.97 -5.59 0.05
N MET A 221 -5.27 -4.65 0.69
CA MET A 221 -5.87 -3.39 1.16
C MET A 221 -6.41 -2.51 0.03
N LEU A 222 -5.69 -2.44 -1.10
CA LEU A 222 -5.99 -1.56 -2.22
C LEU A 222 -6.87 -2.19 -3.31
N ALA A 223 -7.03 -3.51 -3.35
CA ALA A 223 -7.79 -4.20 -4.39
C ALA A 223 -8.98 -5.01 -3.85
N GLU A 224 -8.89 -5.54 -2.64
CA GLU A 224 -9.97 -6.35 -2.05
C GLU A 224 -10.60 -5.67 -0.82
N GLY A 225 -10.01 -4.57 -0.35
CA GLY A 225 -10.45 -3.86 0.84
C GLY A 225 -10.42 -4.77 2.08
N ILE A 226 -11.43 -4.65 2.95
CA ILE A 226 -11.51 -5.49 4.18
C ILE A 226 -11.71 -6.98 3.84
N ALA A 227 -12.33 -7.29 2.69
CA ALA A 227 -12.60 -8.66 2.30
C ALA A 227 -11.34 -9.46 1.96
N GLY A 228 -10.22 -8.78 1.66
CA GLY A 228 -8.93 -9.42 1.39
C GLY A 228 -8.14 -9.80 2.63
N PHE A 229 -8.76 -9.84 3.82
CA PHE A 229 -8.08 -10.15 5.07
C PHE A 229 -8.85 -11.11 5.96
N SER A 230 -8.09 -11.92 6.71
CA SER A 230 -8.66 -12.67 7.83
C SER A 230 -9.21 -11.76 8.92
N THR A 231 -10.35 -12.15 9.50
CA THR A 231 -11.04 -11.39 10.57
C THR A 231 -10.68 -11.89 11.98
N ASP A 232 -9.59 -12.64 12.13
CA ASP A 232 -9.08 -13.19 13.40
C ASP A 232 -8.22 -12.18 14.19
N GLY A 233 -8.15 -10.93 13.71
CA GLY A 233 -7.31 -9.87 14.27
C GLY A 233 -5.83 -10.00 13.94
N MET A 234 -5.43 -11.04 13.19
CA MET A 234 -4.08 -11.14 12.61
C MET A 234 -3.99 -10.43 11.25
N PHE A 235 -5.10 -10.32 10.52
CA PHE A 235 -5.15 -9.67 9.20
C PHE A 235 -4.21 -10.29 8.18
N LYS A 236 -4.27 -11.61 8.05
CA LYS A 236 -3.56 -12.31 6.98
C LYS A 236 -4.14 -11.86 5.63
N PRO A 237 -3.32 -11.34 4.70
CA PRO A 237 -3.79 -10.94 3.37
C PRO A 237 -4.10 -12.16 2.51
N ASP A 238 -5.19 -12.08 1.74
CA ASP A 238 -5.66 -13.10 0.82
C ASP A 238 -5.10 -12.90 -0.60
N LEU A 239 -5.11 -11.67 -1.12
CA LEU A 239 -4.39 -11.31 -2.36
C LEU A 239 -2.86 -11.45 -2.23
N LYS A 240 -2.24 -11.98 -3.30
CA LYS A 240 -0.79 -12.25 -3.37
C LYS A 240 -0.15 -11.65 -4.61
N ASP A 241 1.08 -11.16 -4.48
CA ASP A 241 1.87 -10.66 -5.63
C ASP A 241 2.61 -11.77 -6.41
N ASN A 242 2.50 -13.03 -5.95
CA ASN A 242 3.21 -14.22 -6.42
C ASN A 242 4.73 -14.21 -6.18
N ALA A 243 5.25 -13.27 -5.40
CA ALA A 243 6.56 -13.36 -4.78
C ALA A 243 6.40 -14.00 -3.39
N PRO A 244 7.20 -15.01 -3.03
CA PRO A 244 7.20 -15.49 -1.66
C PRO A 244 7.87 -14.44 -0.75
N PRO A 245 7.51 -14.40 0.55
CA PRO A 245 8.25 -13.61 1.52
C PRO A 245 9.73 -13.98 1.50
N HIS A 246 10.60 -12.98 1.60
CA HIS A 246 12.03 -13.19 1.76
C HIS A 246 12.30 -14.11 2.96
N THR A 247 13.19 -15.08 2.79
CA THR A 247 13.59 -16.04 3.85
C THR A 247 15.07 -15.91 4.22
N ASP A 248 15.77 -15.09 3.47
CA ASP A 248 17.17 -14.72 3.55
C ASP A 248 17.37 -13.50 4.47
N TYR A 249 16.81 -13.57 5.68
CA TYR A 249 17.01 -12.57 6.73
C TYR A 249 17.49 -13.23 8.00
N LEU A 250 18.28 -12.50 8.80
CA LEU A 250 18.68 -12.96 10.14
C LEU A 250 17.60 -12.61 11.16
N ALA A 251 17.40 -13.42 12.20
CA ALA A 251 16.48 -13.12 13.29
C ALA A 251 17.02 -12.07 14.28
N SER A 252 18.28 -11.67 14.11
CA SER A 252 18.98 -10.68 14.93
C SER A 252 19.54 -9.56 14.06
N PHE A 253 19.59 -8.35 14.61
CA PHE A 253 20.24 -7.20 13.99
C PHE A 253 21.66 -7.59 13.50
N PRO A 254 22.07 -7.21 12.27
CA PRO A 254 21.43 -6.23 11.37
C PRO A 254 20.28 -6.75 10.48
N TYR A 255 19.78 -7.97 10.71
CA TYR A 255 18.69 -8.60 9.95
C TYR A 255 18.96 -8.88 8.46
N LEU A 256 20.17 -8.58 7.97
CA LEU A 256 20.62 -8.88 6.61
C LEU A 256 21.01 -10.36 6.51
N GLY A 257 20.41 -11.12 5.59
CA GLY A 257 20.86 -12.48 5.30
C GLY A 257 22.12 -12.53 4.44
N ASP A 258 22.51 -13.75 4.07
CA ASP A 258 23.67 -13.97 3.22
C ASP A 258 23.45 -13.34 1.83
N PRO A 259 24.48 -12.71 1.24
CA PRO A 259 24.39 -12.14 -0.11
C PRO A 259 24.11 -13.23 -1.15
N HIS A 260 23.28 -12.93 -2.16
CA HIS A 260 22.96 -13.81 -3.30
C HIS A 260 23.81 -13.52 -4.52
#